data_AF-D7G9A3-F1
#
_entry.id   AF-D7G9A3-F1
#
_cell.length_a   1.000
_cell.length_b   1.000
_cell.length_c   1.000
_cell.angle_alpha   90.00
_cell.angle_beta   90.00
_cell.angle_gamma   90.00
#
_symmetry.space_group_name_H-M   'P 1'
#
loop_
_entity.id
_entity.type
_entity.pdbx_description
1 polymer ?
#
loop_
_entity_poly.entity_id
_entity_poly.type
_entity_poly.pdbx_seq_one_letter_code
_entity_poly.pdbx_strand_id
1 'polypeptide(L)'
;MYDLYPDCEGELDLIGDGYCDDATNNLEECGFDGGDCCECDCVIPADASEDQLAYSCVQFSCDDTSSACYVVPAPTPTPVAASDDGDTVETAENAATTATAAAISTSAAALAVALISGAVAFGW
;
A
#
# COMPACT_ATOMS: atom_id res chain seq x y z
N MET A 1 18.31 22.30 7.11
CA MET A 1 17.43 21.32 6.46
C MET A 1 17.80 20.03 7.15
N TYR A 2 16.98 19.63 8.13
CA TYR A 2 17.39 18.80 9.25
C TYR A 2 17.01 17.34 8.99
N ASP A 3 18.02 16.47 9.02
CA ASP A 3 18.02 15.06 9.43
C ASP A 3 16.63 14.40 9.54
N LEU A 4 16.04 14.07 8.39
CA LEU A 4 14.89 13.16 8.39
C LEU A 4 15.33 11.72 8.69
N TYR A 5 16.60 11.39 8.40
CA TYR A 5 17.23 10.08 8.58
C TYR A 5 18.63 10.23 9.22
N PRO A 6 18.72 10.66 10.50
CA PRO A 6 20.00 10.91 11.17
C PRO A 6 20.88 9.67 11.36
N ASP A 7 20.26 8.48 11.32
CA ASP A 7 20.90 7.19 11.53
C ASP A 7 21.17 6.44 10.21
N CYS A 8 20.84 7.03 9.05
CA CYS A 8 21.12 6.43 7.75
C CYS A 8 22.60 6.55 7.42
N GLU A 9 23.28 5.40 7.25
CA GLU A 9 24.68 5.34 6.80
C GLU A 9 24.84 5.45 5.27
N GLY A 10 23.73 5.60 4.54
CA GLY A 10 23.66 5.70 3.08
C GLY A 10 23.98 7.08 2.50
N GLU A 11 23.55 7.32 1.26
CA GLU A 11 23.71 8.60 0.55
C GLU A 11 22.49 9.49 0.77
N LEU A 12 22.59 10.41 1.74
CA LEU A 12 21.49 11.29 2.17
C LEU A 12 20.94 12.20 1.06
N ASP A 13 21.74 12.49 0.03
CA ASP A 13 21.34 13.32 -1.11
C ASP A 13 20.47 12.56 -2.12
N LEU A 14 20.44 11.22 -2.04
CA LEU A 14 19.66 10.36 -2.93
C LEU A 14 18.32 9.93 -2.31
N ILE A 15 18.16 10.06 -1.00
CA ILE A 15 16.91 9.69 -0.32
C ILE A 15 15.74 10.52 -0.85
N GLY A 16 14.69 9.84 -1.35
CA GLY A 16 13.48 10.50 -1.83
C GLY A 16 13.65 11.17 -3.19
N ASP A 17 14.63 10.74 -4.00
CA ASP A 17 14.88 11.28 -5.35
C ASP A 17 14.00 10.64 -6.44
N GLY A 18 13.18 9.66 -6.05
CA GLY A 18 12.29 8.90 -6.91
C GLY A 18 12.97 7.68 -7.56
N TYR A 19 14.20 7.35 -7.21
CA TYR A 19 14.89 6.12 -7.62
C TYR A 19 15.12 5.22 -6.42
N CYS A 20 15.08 3.90 -6.63
CA CYS A 20 15.47 2.96 -5.60
C CYS A 20 16.97 2.71 -5.65
N ASP A 21 17.72 3.33 -4.73
CA ASP A 21 19.11 3.05 -4.44
C ASP A 21 19.24 1.86 -3.49
N ASP A 22 18.85 0.69 -4.02
CA ASP A 22 18.80 -0.60 -3.33
C ASP A 22 20.09 -0.92 -2.54
N ALA A 23 21.25 -0.57 -3.10
CA ALA A 23 22.54 -0.92 -2.52
C ALA A 23 22.96 -0.02 -1.35
N THR A 24 22.45 1.22 -1.26
CA THR A 24 22.95 2.23 -0.32
C THR A 24 21.87 2.71 0.65
N ASN A 25 20.60 2.76 0.24
CA ASN A 25 19.54 3.44 0.97
C ASN A 25 18.30 2.58 1.24
N ASN A 26 18.22 1.35 0.72
CA ASN A 26 17.09 0.43 0.98
C ASN A 26 17.21 -0.28 2.34
N LEU A 27 17.36 0.51 3.40
CA LEU A 27 17.48 0.08 4.79
C LEU A 27 16.43 0.81 5.63
N GLU A 28 16.03 0.21 6.76
CA GLU A 28 14.99 0.78 7.63
C GLU A 28 15.39 2.16 8.18
N GLU A 29 16.66 2.35 8.53
CA GLU A 29 17.23 3.61 9.02
C GLU A 29 17.23 4.74 7.98
N CYS A 30 17.16 4.40 6.70
CA CYS A 30 17.04 5.32 5.56
C CYS A 30 15.58 5.41 5.06
N GLY A 31 14.64 4.73 5.73
CA GLY A 31 13.23 4.68 5.35
C GLY A 31 12.99 4.03 4.00
N PHE A 32 13.78 3.01 3.63
CA PHE A 32 13.69 2.32 2.34
C PHE A 32 13.83 3.31 1.18
N ASP A 33 14.91 4.08 1.24
CA ASP A 33 15.22 5.18 0.34
C ASP A 33 14.15 6.28 0.29
N GLY A 34 13.64 6.65 1.47
CA GLY A 34 12.54 7.61 1.57
C GLY A 34 11.20 7.09 1.02
N GLY A 35 11.10 5.78 0.77
CA GLY A 35 9.94 5.10 0.19
C GLY A 35 10.12 4.70 -1.27
N ASP A 36 11.20 5.12 -1.94
CA ASP A 36 11.37 4.95 -3.38
C ASP A 36 11.59 3.50 -3.82
N CYS A 37 11.97 2.63 -2.89
CA CYS A 37 12.13 1.21 -3.16
C CYS A 37 10.84 0.38 -3.16
N CYS A 38 9.72 0.95 -2.71
CA CYS A 38 8.42 0.29 -2.71
C CYS A 38 7.45 1.01 -3.66
N GLU A 39 6.87 0.26 -4.63
CA GLU A 39 6.05 0.81 -5.72
C GLU A 39 4.93 1.75 -5.28
N CYS A 40 4.31 1.45 -4.15
CA CYS A 40 3.16 2.16 -3.61
C CYS A 40 3.54 3.32 -2.67
N ASP A 41 4.79 3.38 -2.22
CA ASP A 41 5.30 4.43 -1.33
C ASP A 41 6.24 5.40 -2.06
N CYS A 42 6.71 5.03 -3.26
CA CYS A 42 7.65 5.81 -4.05
C CYS A 42 7.15 7.23 -4.32
N VAL A 43 7.99 8.21 -4.01
CA VAL A 43 7.65 9.63 -4.08
C VAL A 43 8.33 10.26 -5.27
N ILE A 44 7.52 10.73 -6.22
CA ILE A 44 8.02 11.52 -7.34
C ILE A 44 8.31 12.94 -6.85
N PRO A 45 9.53 13.49 -7.02
CA PRO A 45 9.79 14.88 -6.69
C PRO A 45 8.88 15.80 -7.51
N ALA A 46 8.27 16.79 -6.85
CA ALA A 46 7.28 17.67 -7.46
C ALA A 46 7.85 18.54 -8.60
N ASP A 47 9.17 18.65 -8.68
CA ASP A 47 9.95 19.33 -9.71
C ASP A 47 10.56 18.40 -10.76
N ALA A 48 10.22 17.10 -10.74
CA ALA A 48 10.61 16.18 -11.79
C ALA A 48 10.17 16.70 -13.16
N SER A 49 11.14 16.89 -14.06
CA SER A 49 10.87 17.20 -15.46
C SER A 49 10.11 16.06 -16.14
N GLU A 50 9.42 16.32 -17.26
CA GLU A 50 8.69 15.25 -17.97
C GLU A 50 9.59 14.08 -18.37
N ASP A 51 10.88 14.33 -18.57
CA ASP A 51 11.89 13.29 -18.83
C ASP A 51 12.26 12.48 -17.58
N GLN A 52 12.18 13.07 -16.38
CA GLN A 52 12.45 12.38 -15.10
C GLN A 52 11.24 11.56 -14.62
N LEU A 53 10.02 11.98 -14.93
CA LEU A 53 8.79 11.24 -14.62
C LEU A 53 8.76 9.84 -15.22
N ALA A 54 9.44 9.62 -16.35
CA ALA A 54 9.50 8.33 -17.03
C ALA A 54 10.49 7.34 -16.38
N TYR A 55 11.38 7.82 -15.51
CA TYR A 55 12.43 7.03 -14.88
C TYR A 55 12.33 7.00 -13.35
N SER A 56 11.60 7.95 -12.75
CA SER A 56 11.22 7.87 -11.35
C SER A 56 10.23 6.72 -11.13
N CYS A 57 10.43 5.95 -10.06
CA CYS A 57 9.60 4.82 -9.66
C CYS A 57 9.44 3.76 -10.76
N VAL A 58 10.56 3.23 -11.29
CA VAL A 58 10.53 2.13 -12.28
C VAL A 58 11.40 0.92 -11.91
N GLN A 59 12.17 1.00 -10.83
CA GLN A 59 12.93 -0.12 -10.27
C GLN A 59 12.56 -0.26 -8.80
N PHE A 60 11.98 -1.40 -8.45
CA PHE A 60 11.44 -1.65 -7.12
C PHE A 60 12.10 -2.89 -6.51
N SER A 61 12.57 -2.75 -5.29
CA SER A 61 13.17 -3.80 -4.46
C SER A 61 12.62 -3.59 -3.05
N CYS A 62 11.34 -3.90 -2.85
CA CYS A 62 10.67 -3.51 -1.61
C CYS A 62 11.05 -4.45 -0.47
N ASP A 63 11.82 -3.95 0.48
CA ASP A 63 12.18 -4.63 1.73
C ASP A 63 11.33 -4.16 2.93
N ASP A 64 10.50 -3.13 2.74
CA ASP A 64 9.57 -2.64 3.76
C ASP A 64 8.40 -3.60 3.97
N THR A 65 8.51 -4.49 4.94
CA THR A 65 7.41 -5.42 5.31
C THR A 65 6.14 -4.73 5.82
N SER A 66 6.20 -3.44 6.15
CA SER A 66 5.04 -2.64 6.56
C SER A 66 4.32 -1.97 5.39
N SER A 67 4.96 -1.93 4.21
CA SER A 67 4.40 -1.37 2.99
C SER A 67 3.24 -2.20 2.45
N ALA A 68 2.23 -1.53 1.90
CA ALA A 68 1.05 -2.17 1.31
C ALA A 68 1.37 -2.98 0.03
N CYS A 69 2.51 -2.71 -0.61
CA CYS A 69 2.99 -3.38 -1.82
C CYS A 69 4.13 -4.35 -1.55
N TYR A 70 4.46 -4.61 -0.28
CA TYR A 70 5.36 -5.70 0.07
C TYR A 70 4.72 -7.05 -0.27
N VAL A 71 5.01 -7.52 -1.49
CA VAL A 71 4.73 -8.89 -1.88
C VAL A 71 5.84 -9.74 -1.31
N VAL A 72 5.53 -10.54 -0.28
CA VAL A 72 6.44 -11.63 0.10
C VAL A 72 6.62 -12.48 -1.16
N PRO A 73 7.84 -12.62 -1.72
CA PRO A 73 8.03 -13.58 -2.78
C PRO A 73 7.56 -14.92 -2.22
N ALA A 74 6.55 -15.52 -2.88
CA ALA A 74 6.00 -16.80 -2.44
C ALA A 74 7.18 -17.69 -2.08
N PRO A 75 7.23 -18.25 -0.85
CA PRO A 75 8.40 -18.98 -0.40
C PRO A 75 8.72 -19.97 -1.51
N THR A 76 9.94 -19.87 -2.07
CA THR A 76 10.40 -20.79 -3.11
C THR A 76 9.94 -22.16 -2.65
N PRO A 77 9.12 -22.91 -3.42
CA PRO A 77 8.70 -24.21 -2.96
C PRO A 77 10.00 -24.93 -2.65
N THR A 78 10.25 -25.16 -1.36
CA THR A 78 11.28 -26.12 -0.96
C THR A 78 10.99 -27.33 -1.83
N PRO A 79 11.99 -27.97 -2.46
CA PRO A 79 11.76 -29.22 -3.16
C PRO A 79 11.24 -30.22 -2.12
N VAL A 80 9.94 -30.20 -1.88
CA VAL A 80 9.20 -31.23 -1.19
C VAL A 80 9.42 -32.41 -2.11
N ALA A 81 10.14 -33.41 -1.61
CA ALA A 81 10.33 -34.66 -2.32
C ALA A 81 8.98 -35.05 -2.92
N ALA A 82 8.96 -35.21 -4.24
CA ALA A 82 7.74 -35.44 -5.02
C ALA A 82 6.87 -36.50 -4.32
N SER A 83 5.79 -36.06 -3.68
CA SER A 83 4.66 -36.92 -3.38
C SER A 83 3.77 -36.79 -4.59
N ASP A 84 3.86 -37.79 -5.45
CA ASP A 84 3.05 -37.95 -6.66
C ASP A 84 1.61 -38.26 -6.23
N ASP A 85 0.87 -37.22 -5.86
CA ASP A 85 -0.58 -37.24 -5.81
C ASP A 85 -1.05 -36.19 -6.81
N GLY A 86 -1.11 -36.61 -8.08
CA GLY A 86 -1.62 -35.80 -9.16
C GLY A 86 -3.04 -35.33 -8.87
N ASP A 87 -3.20 -34.02 -8.70
CA ASP A 87 -4.48 -33.33 -8.84
C ASP A 87 -4.27 -31.98 -9.53
N THR A 88 -5.28 -31.59 -10.28
CA THR A 88 -5.22 -30.82 -11.52
C THR A 88 -4.75 -29.37 -11.40
N VAL A 89 -4.18 -28.86 -12.50
CA VAL A 89 -3.86 -27.45 -12.74
C VAL A 89 -5.10 -26.58 -12.54
N GLU A 90 -5.14 -25.81 -11.46
CA GLU A 90 -6.00 -24.63 -11.37
C GLU A 90 -5.26 -23.43 -11.96
N THR A 91 -5.50 -23.17 -13.24
CA THR A 91 -5.43 -21.80 -13.74
C THR A 91 -6.72 -21.10 -13.29
N ALA A 92 -6.66 -20.38 -12.17
CA ALA A 92 -7.64 -19.37 -11.77
C ALA A 92 -6.84 -18.20 -11.22
N GLU A 93 -6.61 -17.19 -12.06
CA GLU A 93 -7.41 -15.96 -12.11
C GLU A 93 -7.18 -15.12 -10.84
N ASN A 94 -6.71 -13.90 -11.09
CA ASN A 94 -6.63 -12.80 -10.16
C ASN A 94 -8.06 -12.48 -9.69
N ALA A 95 -8.60 -13.29 -8.78
CA ALA A 95 -9.87 -13.06 -8.15
C ALA A 95 -9.66 -11.99 -7.07
N ALA A 96 -9.81 -10.74 -7.50
CA ALA A 96 -10.05 -9.60 -6.64
C ALA A 96 -11.25 -9.93 -5.73
N THR A 97 -10.97 -10.40 -4.53
CA THR A 97 -12.01 -10.68 -3.55
C THR A 97 -12.47 -9.35 -3.00
N THR A 98 -13.66 -8.96 -3.40
CA THR A 98 -14.43 -7.84 -2.86
C THR A 98 -14.58 -8.01 -1.35
N ALA A 99 -13.75 -7.32 -0.57
CA ALA A 99 -13.95 -7.18 0.86
C ALA A 99 -14.91 -6.00 1.08
N THR A 100 -16.14 -6.37 1.40
CA THR A 100 -17.25 -5.50 1.84
C THR A 100 -16.82 -4.47 2.87
N ALA A 101 -17.26 -3.22 2.65
CA ALA A 101 -17.22 -2.13 3.60
C ALA A 101 -17.83 -2.50 4.96
N ALA A 102 -17.12 -2.21 6.05
CA ALA A 102 -17.70 -1.76 7.33
C ALA A 102 -16.60 -1.39 8.33
N ALA A 103 -16.42 -0.08 8.58
CA ALA A 103 -16.38 0.53 9.91
C ALA A 103 -15.86 1.97 9.83
N ILE A 104 -16.72 2.89 9.38
CA ILE A 104 -16.57 4.29 9.80
C ILE A 104 -17.21 4.37 11.19
N SER A 105 -16.36 4.44 12.21
CA SER A 105 -16.72 4.88 13.55
C SER A 105 -17.26 6.32 13.45
N THR A 106 -18.58 6.48 13.51
CA THR A 106 -19.23 7.79 13.66
C THR A 106 -19.94 7.84 15.01
N SER A 107 -19.58 8.89 15.74
CA SER A 107 -19.99 9.19 17.10
C SER A 107 -21.50 9.41 17.22
N ALA A 108 -22.00 9.03 18.40
CA ALA A 108 -23.40 9.08 18.81
C ALA A 108 -24.03 10.47 18.74
N ALA A 109 -25.24 10.54 18.16
CA ALA A 109 -26.36 11.38 18.63
C ALA A 109 -27.63 11.08 17.80
N ALA A 110 -28.43 10.08 18.20
CA ALA A 110 -29.78 9.92 17.68
C ALA A 110 -30.76 10.69 18.57
N LEU A 111 -31.23 11.85 18.10
CA LEU A 111 -32.38 12.54 18.69
C LEU A 111 -33.65 11.96 18.04
N ALA A 112 -34.27 10.98 18.70
CA ALA A 112 -35.60 10.50 18.34
C ALA A 112 -36.65 11.40 18.99
N VAL A 113 -37.37 12.21 18.20
CA VAL A 113 -38.61 12.87 18.65
C VAL A 113 -39.78 12.07 18.10
N ALA A 114 -40.60 11.59 19.05
CA ALA A 114 -41.69 10.66 18.86
C ALA A 114 -42.85 11.20 18.01
N LEU A 115 -43.47 10.27 17.29
CA LEU A 115 -44.72 10.40 16.56
C LEU A 115 -45.89 10.75 17.50
N ILE A 116 -46.75 11.68 17.10
CA ILE A 116 -48.10 11.81 17.66
C ILE A 116 -49.11 11.65 16.52
N SER A 117 -49.99 10.67 16.72
CA SER A 117 -51.08 10.23 15.87
C SER A 117 -52.23 11.25 15.77
N GLY A 118 -52.99 11.21 14.67
CA GLY A 118 -54.32 11.81 14.53
C GLY A 118 -54.54 12.40 13.13
N ALA A 119 -55.06 11.66 12.15
CA ALA A 119 -56.49 11.39 11.88
C ALA A 119 -57.23 12.55 11.16
N VAL A 120 -57.47 12.34 9.85
CA VAL A 120 -58.62 12.69 8.97
C VAL A 120 -59.32 14.06 9.04
N ALA A 121 -59.46 14.74 7.89
CA ALA A 121 -60.77 14.98 7.23
C ALA A 121 -60.64 15.74 5.88
N PHE A 122 -61.57 15.42 4.99
CA PHE A 122 -61.77 15.87 3.59
C PHE A 122 -62.41 17.28 3.46
N GLY A 123 -62.30 17.85 2.25
CA GLY A 123 -63.21 18.84 1.65
C GLY A 123 -62.57 20.22 1.43
N TRP A 124 -62.89 21.02 0.41
CA TRP A 124 -64.00 21.06 -0.54
C TRP A 124 -63.48 21.49 -1.92
#